data_AF-A0A6M0K7J3-F1
#
_entry.id   AF-A0A6M0K7J3-F1
#
_cell.length_a   1.000
_cell.length_b   1.000
_cell.length_c   1.000
_cell.angle_alpha   90.00
_cell.angle_beta   90.00
_cell.angle_gamma   90.00
#
_symmetry.space_group_name_H-M   'P 1'
#
loop_
_entity.id
_entity.type
_entity.pdbx_description
1 polymer ?
#
loop_
_entity_poly.entity_id
_entity_poly.type
_entity_poly.pdbx_seq_one_letter_code
_entity_poly.pdbx_strand_id
1 'polypeptide(L)'
;LLRNFVAFLDANEAPYITQALAVRWAEQPTDAQPATWAGRLGMVRGFARWRRVSDPRTEVPADGLLSERYHRHSPYLYSDEEIERLLGAAAELPSANGLRACSYATLFGLLAVTGLRVSEALMLDRADVDLAQGLLTI
;
A
#
# COMPACT_ATOMS: atom_id res chain seq x y z
N LEU A 1 -12.17 0.88 3.48
CA LEU A 1 -12.81 1.49 2.27
C LEU A 1 -14.19 0.91 1.98
N LEU A 2 -14.33 -0.40 1.72
CA LEU A 2 -15.65 -0.98 1.38
C LEU A 2 -16.73 -0.76 2.44
N ARG A 3 -16.41 -0.95 3.73
CA ARG A 3 -17.35 -0.67 4.84
C ARG A 3 -17.85 0.78 4.83
N ASN A 4 -16.97 1.73 4.51
CA ASN A 4 -17.33 3.15 4.44
C ASN A 4 -18.21 3.47 3.22
N PHE A 5 -18.05 2.72 2.13
CA PHE A 5 -18.94 2.81 0.97
C PHE A 5 -20.33 2.29 1.30
N VAL A 6 -20.42 1.15 1.99
CA VAL A 6 -21.71 0.59 2.45
C VAL A 6 -22.42 1.57 3.39
N ALA A 7 -21.72 2.09 4.40
CA ALA A 7 -22.29 3.09 5.31
C ALA A 7 -22.77 4.36 4.58
N PHE A 8 -22.10 4.75 3.49
CA PHE A 8 -22.55 5.85 2.64
C PHE A 8 -23.83 5.51 1.87
N LEU A 9 -23.97 4.27 1.36
CA LEU A 9 -25.21 3.84 0.70
C LEU A 9 -26.37 3.82 1.70
N ASP A 10 -26.14 3.30 2.91
CA ASP A 10 -27.13 3.28 3.98
C ASP A 10 -27.58 4.69 4.36
N ALA A 11 -26.64 5.63 4.51
CA ALA A 11 -26.93 7.04 4.79
C ALA A 11 -27.67 7.76 3.65
N ASN A 12 -27.70 7.18 2.45
CA ASN A 12 -28.45 7.68 1.30
C ASN A 12 -29.68 6.84 0.98
N GLU A 13 -30.05 5.94 1.89
CA GLU A 13 -31.22 5.06 1.79
C GLU A 13 -31.22 4.29 0.45
N ALA A 14 -30.03 3.94 -0.05
CA ALA A 14 -29.85 3.32 -1.36
C ALA A 14 -29.87 1.79 -1.23
N PRO A 15 -30.94 1.10 -1.67
CA PRO A 15 -31.06 -0.35 -1.48
C PRO A 15 -30.15 -1.18 -2.40
N TYR A 16 -29.55 -0.55 -3.41
CA TYR A 16 -28.60 -1.16 -4.35
C TYR A 16 -27.58 -0.12 -4.82
N ILE A 17 -26.46 -0.60 -5.36
CA ILE A 17 -25.39 0.26 -5.88
C ILE A 17 -25.84 0.87 -7.19
N THR A 18 -25.74 2.20 -7.30
CA THR A 18 -25.85 2.92 -8.57
C THR A 18 -24.52 3.54 -8.95
N GLN A 19 -24.32 3.77 -10.25
CA GLN A 19 -23.13 4.43 -10.76
C GLN A 19 -22.98 5.85 -10.19
N ALA A 20 -24.08 6.61 -10.11
CA ALA A 20 -24.07 7.98 -9.59
C ALA A 20 -23.59 8.03 -8.13
N LEU A 21 -24.09 7.12 -7.27
CA LEU A 21 -23.68 7.04 -5.88
C LEU A 21 -22.23 6.55 -5.73
N ALA A 22 -21.81 5.60 -6.58
CA ALA A 22 -20.44 5.11 -6.61
C ALA A 22 -19.43 6.21 -6.96
N VAL A 23 -19.72 7.03 -7.96
CA VAL A 23 -18.89 8.17 -8.37
C VAL A 23 -18.87 9.22 -7.25
N ARG A 24 -20.05 9.63 -6.76
CA ARG A 24 -20.15 10.63 -5.69
C ARG A 24 -19.40 10.23 -4.43
N TRP A 25 -19.43 8.94 -4.06
CA TRP A 25 -18.65 8.44 -2.93
C TRP A 25 -17.14 8.40 -3.21
N ALA A 26 -16.75 8.04 -4.43
CA ALA A 26 -15.35 7.98 -4.83
C ALA A 26 -14.70 9.37 -4.75
N GLU A 27 -15.43 10.43 -5.11
CA GLU A 27 -14.99 11.83 -5.14
C GLU A 27 -15.10 12.57 -3.80
N GLN A 28 -15.70 11.98 -2.75
CA GLN A 28 -15.83 12.62 -1.43
C GLN A 28 -14.52 13.22 -0.88
N PRO A 29 -13.33 12.59 -1.02
CA PRO A 29 -12.08 13.22 -0.61
C PRO A 29 -11.72 14.30 -1.65
N THR A 30 -12.17 15.53 -1.43
CA THR A 30 -12.02 16.65 -2.38
C THR A 30 -10.58 17.01 -2.70
N ASP A 31 -9.67 16.80 -1.75
CA ASP A 31 -8.25 17.16 -1.88
C ASP A 31 -7.37 15.96 -2.33
N ALA A 32 -7.99 14.85 -2.73
CA ALA A 32 -7.25 13.68 -3.17
C ALA A 32 -6.90 13.73 -4.65
N GLN A 33 -5.78 13.08 -5.00
CA GLN A 33 -5.39 12.89 -6.39
C GLN A 33 -6.46 12.09 -7.15
N PRO A 34 -6.70 12.37 -8.44
CA PRO A 34 -7.66 11.62 -9.25
C PRO A 34 -7.45 10.09 -9.24
N ALA A 35 -6.20 9.63 -9.14
CA ALA A 35 -5.86 8.23 -8.99
C ALA A 35 -6.48 7.58 -7.72
N THR A 36 -6.62 8.35 -6.65
CA THR A 36 -7.31 7.93 -5.42
C THR A 36 -8.80 7.71 -5.68
N TRP A 37 -9.46 8.62 -6.40
CA TRP A 37 -10.88 8.45 -6.76
C TRP A 37 -11.07 7.26 -7.69
N ALA A 38 -10.20 7.10 -8.69
CA ALA A 38 -10.20 5.95 -9.58
C ALA A 38 -10.01 4.62 -8.83
N GLY A 39 -9.09 4.57 -7.86
CA GLY A 39 -8.87 3.41 -6.99
C GLY A 39 -10.09 3.09 -6.11
N ARG A 40 -10.72 4.12 -5.52
CA ARG A 40 -11.98 3.98 -4.76
C ARG A 40 -13.09 3.40 -5.64
N LEU A 41 -13.25 3.90 -6.86
CA LEU A 41 -14.25 3.40 -7.80
C LEU A 41 -13.94 1.98 -8.29
N GLY A 42 -12.66 1.63 -8.48
CA GLY A 42 -12.22 0.27 -8.79
C GLY A 42 -12.62 -0.75 -7.71
N MET A 43 -12.47 -0.37 -6.43
CA MET A 43 -12.93 -1.18 -5.29
C MET A 43 -14.46 -1.37 -5.32
N VAL A 44 -15.23 -0.30 -5.56
CA VAL A 44 -16.69 -0.39 -5.71
C VAL A 44 -17.08 -1.29 -6.89
N ARG A 45 -16.38 -1.19 -8.01
CA ARG A 45 -16.63 -2.02 -9.20
C ARG A 45 -16.44 -3.51 -8.92
N GLY A 46 -15.37 -3.87 -8.20
CA GLY A 46 -15.13 -5.24 -7.76
C GLY A 46 -16.27 -5.78 -6.89
N PHE A 47 -16.70 -4.99 -5.91
CA PHE A 47 -17.82 -5.36 -5.05
C PHE A 47 -19.15 -5.43 -5.80
N ALA A 48 -19.45 -4.49 -6.69
CA ALA A 48 -20.67 -4.48 -7.49
C ALA A 48 -20.77 -5.69 -8.41
N ARG A 49 -19.65 -6.13 -9.02
CA ARG A 49 -19.61 -7.37 -9.82
C ARG A 49 -20.01 -8.60 -9.00
N TRP A 50 -19.49 -8.71 -7.78
CA TRP A 50 -19.87 -9.77 -6.86
C TRP A 50 -21.34 -9.65 -6.44
N ARG A 51 -21.80 -8.46 -6.06
CA ARG A 51 -23.18 -8.22 -5.57
C ARG A 51 -24.24 -8.44 -6.64
N ARG A 52 -23.96 -8.12 -7.90
CA ARG A 52 -24.89 -8.28 -9.03
C ARG A 52 -25.36 -9.72 -9.22
N VAL A 53 -24.57 -10.71 -8.79
CA VAL A 53 -24.95 -12.13 -8.82
C VAL A 53 -26.17 -12.39 -7.93
N SER A 54 -26.27 -11.70 -6.79
CA SER A 54 -27.36 -11.88 -5.82
C SER A 54 -28.45 -10.78 -5.91
N ASP A 55 -28.11 -9.58 -6.38
CA ASP A 55 -29.05 -8.49 -6.59
C ASP A 55 -28.87 -7.87 -7.99
N PRO A 56 -29.66 -8.28 -8.98
CA PRO A 56 -29.55 -7.81 -10.37
C PRO A 56 -29.73 -6.30 -10.58
N ARG A 57 -30.31 -5.59 -9.61
CA ARG A 57 -30.48 -4.12 -9.66
C ARG A 57 -29.17 -3.37 -9.44
N THR A 58 -28.16 -4.06 -8.92
CA THR A 58 -26.83 -3.49 -8.67
C THR A 58 -26.17 -3.13 -9.99
N GLU A 59 -25.92 -1.83 -10.17
CA GLU A 59 -25.13 -1.33 -11.28
C GLU A 59 -23.65 -1.53 -11.00
N VAL A 60 -22.92 -1.99 -12.02
CA VAL A 60 -21.46 -2.03 -12.01
C VAL A 60 -20.98 -0.76 -12.68
N PRO A 61 -20.34 0.19 -11.95
CA PRO A 61 -19.88 1.43 -12.55
C PRO A 61 -18.98 1.16 -13.77
N ALA A 62 -19.24 1.83 -14.88
CA ALA A 62 -18.45 1.67 -16.09
C ALA A 62 -16.95 1.97 -15.85
N ASP A 63 -16.09 1.36 -16.66
CA ASP A 63 -14.68 1.74 -16.71
C ASP A 63 -14.54 3.14 -17.33
N GLY A 64 -13.54 3.91 -16.90
CA GLY A 64 -13.27 5.25 -17.46
C GLY A 64 -14.11 6.41 -16.91
N LEU A 65 -15.05 6.18 -15.99
CA LEU A 65 -15.83 7.27 -15.36
C LEU A 65 -14.96 8.28 -14.60
N LEU A 66 -13.87 7.80 -14.00
CA LEU A 66 -12.85 8.61 -13.36
C LEU A 66 -11.53 8.23 -14.04
N SER A 67 -11.30 8.86 -15.19
CA SER A 67 -10.22 8.52 -16.09
C SER A 67 -8.91 9.16 -15.65
N GLU A 68 -8.28 8.63 -14.60
CA GLU A 68 -6.85 8.83 -14.41
C GLU A 68 -6.20 7.48 -14.16
N ARG A 69 -5.34 7.09 -15.12
CA ARG A 69 -4.48 5.92 -14.98
C ARG A 69 -3.49 6.28 -13.90
N TYR A 70 -3.42 5.47 -12.84
CA TYR A 70 -2.38 5.61 -11.83
C TYR A 70 -1.03 5.81 -12.52
N HIS A 71 -0.48 7.02 -12.40
CA HIS A 71 0.84 7.31 -12.92
C HIS A 71 1.82 6.80 -11.87
N ARG A 72 2.50 5.70 -12.20
CA ARG A 72 3.52 5.16 -11.31
C ARG A 72 4.60 6.21 -11.14
N HIS A 73 4.74 6.74 -9.93
CA HIS A 73 5.87 7.60 -9.62
C HIS A 73 7.17 6.84 -9.91
N SER A 74 8.13 7.51 -10.55
CA SER A 74 9.45 6.94 -10.75
C SER A 74 10.02 6.60 -9.37
N PRO A 75 10.53 5.37 -9.15
CA PRO A 75 11.16 5.04 -7.90
C PRO A 75 12.36 5.96 -7.67
N TYR A 76 12.54 6.42 -6.44
CA TYR A 76 13.77 7.10 -6.03
C TYR A 76 14.85 6.04 -5.81
N LEU A 77 15.94 6.13 -6.58
CA LEU A 77 17.10 5.27 -6.40
C LEU A 77 18.13 6.04 -5.57
N TYR A 78 18.46 5.50 -4.39
CA TYR A 78 19.47 6.08 -3.53
C TYR A 78 20.85 5.89 -4.16
N SER A 79 21.69 6.94 -4.14
CA SER A 79 23.11 6.79 -4.45
C SER A 79 23.86 6.13 -3.30
N ASP A 80 25.07 5.63 -3.56
CA ASP A 80 25.93 5.03 -2.55
C ASP A 80 26.18 6.00 -1.38
N GLU A 81 26.42 7.29 -1.67
CA GLU A 81 26.60 8.32 -0.64
C GLU A 81 25.34 8.58 0.19
N GLU A 82 24.15 8.44 -0.41
CA GLU A 82 22.89 8.56 0.33
C GLU A 82 22.65 7.37 1.24
N ILE A 83 23.01 6.16 0.78
CA ILE A 83 22.96 4.95 1.58
C ILE A 83 23.93 5.08 2.76
N GLU A 84 25.18 5.48 2.52
CA GLU A 84 26.17 5.71 3.59
C GLU A 84 25.67 6.71 4.64
N ARG A 85 25.10 7.85 4.20
CA ARG A 85 24.51 8.83 5.12
C ARG A 85 23.32 8.26 5.90
N LEU A 86 22.48 7.46 5.26
CA LEU A 86 21.34 6.81 5.91
C LEU A 86 21.82 5.81 6.98
N LEU A 87 22.83 4.99 6.67
CA LEU A 87 23.41 4.03 7.61
C LEU A 87 24.10 4.73 8.80
N GLY A 88 24.83 5.82 8.54
CA GLY A 88 25.42 6.66 9.57
C GLY A 88 24.37 7.24 10.51
N ALA A 89 23.30 7.84 9.97
CA ALA A 89 22.21 8.37 10.77
C ALA A 89 21.46 7.28 11.56
N ALA A 90 21.29 6.08 10.98
CA ALA A 90 20.68 4.94 11.66
C ALA A 90 21.52 4.46 12.85
N ALA A 91 22.85 4.47 12.70
CA ALA A 91 23.79 4.10 13.76
C ALA A 91 23.80 5.09 14.95
N GLU A 92 23.26 6.30 14.78
CA GLU A 92 23.13 7.31 15.83
C GLU A 92 21.76 7.32 16.54
N LEU A 93 20.85 6.40 16.17
CA LEU A 93 19.50 6.38 16.73
C LEU A 93 19.50 6.17 18.26
N PRO A 94 18.78 7.00 19.03
CA PRO A 94 18.65 6.83 20.47
C PRO A 94 18.08 5.46 20.83
N SER A 95 18.78 4.73 21.69
CA SER A 95 18.40 3.38 22.08
C SER A 95 18.46 3.21 23.59
N ALA A 96 17.28 3.15 24.22
CA ALA A 96 17.18 2.89 25.66
C ALA A 96 17.81 1.54 26.07
N ASN A 97 17.89 0.58 25.14
CA ASN A 97 18.45 -0.77 25.34
C ASN A 97 19.69 -1.06 24.47
N GLY A 98 20.26 -0.06 23.80
CA GLY A 98 21.45 -0.17 22.94
C GLY A 98 21.24 -0.87 21.58
N LEU A 99 20.13 -1.57 21.35
CA LEU A 99 19.95 -2.38 20.14
C LEU A 99 19.41 -1.62 18.92
N ARG A 100 18.77 -0.46 19.13
CA ARG A 100 18.05 0.25 18.06
C ARG A 100 18.98 0.67 16.94
N ALA A 101 20.08 1.34 17.29
CA ALA A 101 21.08 1.79 16.33
C ALA A 101 21.63 0.65 15.48
N CYS A 102 22.10 -0.42 16.14
CA CYS A 102 22.61 -1.61 15.45
C CYS A 102 21.54 -2.26 14.56
N SER A 103 20.32 -2.43 15.07
CA SER A 103 19.24 -3.10 14.33
C SER A 103 18.87 -2.35 13.05
N TYR A 104 18.72 -1.03 13.10
CA TYR A 104 18.35 -0.24 11.92
C TYR A 104 19.50 -0.09 10.94
N ALA A 105 20.74 0.11 11.41
CA ALA A 105 21.91 0.13 10.53
C ALA A 105 22.08 -1.21 9.80
N THR A 106 21.95 -2.35 10.50
CA THR A 106 22.00 -3.68 9.89
C THR A 106 20.83 -3.91 8.91
N LEU A 107 19.60 -3.56 9.29
CA LEU A 107 18.42 -3.74 8.44
C LEU A 107 18.54 -2.94 7.13
N PHE A 108 18.90 -1.66 7.22
CA PHE A 108 19.04 -0.81 6.03
C PHE A 108 20.22 -1.26 5.17
N GLY A 109 21.33 -1.67 5.77
CA GLY A 109 22.47 -2.22 5.04
C GLY A 109 22.09 -3.50 4.29
N LEU A 110 21.34 -4.39 4.94
CA LEU A 110 20.85 -5.62 4.33
C LEU A 110 19.93 -5.33 3.14
N LEU A 111 18.95 -4.44 3.31
CA LEU A 111 18.05 -4.05 2.22
C LEU A 111 18.82 -3.46 1.03
N ALA A 112 19.84 -2.63 1.29
CA ALA A 112 20.65 -2.00 0.26
C ALA A 112 21.45 -3.01 -0.58
N VAL A 113 22.03 -4.04 0.04
CA VAL A 113 22.90 -5.01 -0.66
C VAL A 113 22.17 -6.22 -1.23
N THR A 114 20.96 -6.54 -0.73
CA THR A 114 20.20 -7.73 -1.14
C THR A 114 19.00 -7.43 -2.04
N GLY A 115 18.47 -6.20 -2.00
CA GLY A 115 17.25 -5.84 -2.72
C GLY A 115 15.98 -6.50 -2.17
N LEU A 116 16.02 -7.01 -0.92
CA LEU A 116 14.86 -7.61 -0.26
C LEU A 116 13.69 -6.63 -0.15
N ARG A 117 12.47 -7.16 -0.21
CA ARG A 117 11.30 -6.40 0.24
C ARG A 117 11.37 -6.26 1.75
N VAL A 118 10.84 -5.14 2.26
CA VAL A 118 10.77 -4.87 3.70
C VAL A 118 10.12 -6.02 4.48
N SER A 119 9.06 -6.64 3.94
CA SER A 119 8.41 -7.78 4.58
C SER A 119 9.29 -9.03 4.64
N GLU A 120 10.13 -9.28 3.63
CA GLU A 120 11.05 -10.43 3.60
C GLU A 120 12.12 -10.23 4.69
N ALA A 121 12.75 -9.04 4.74
CA ALA A 121 13.75 -8.72 5.77
C ALA A 121 13.19 -8.74 7.21
N LEU A 122 11.94 -8.30 7.41
CA LEU A 122 11.29 -8.31 8.73
C LEU A 122 10.86 -9.70 9.20
N MET A 123 10.76 -10.68 8.30
CA MET A 123 10.35 -12.04 8.61
C MET A 123 11.52 -13.01 8.79
N LEU A 124 12.77 -12.54 8.58
CA LEU A 124 13.96 -13.35 8.80
C LEU A 124 14.05 -13.85 10.23
N ASP A 125 14.33 -15.14 10.38
CA ASP A 125 14.65 -15.78 11.65
C ASP A 125 16.10 -16.30 11.64
N ARG A 126 16.58 -16.79 12.78
CA ARG A 126 17.95 -17.28 12.97
C ARG A 126 18.31 -18.44 12.04
N ALA A 127 17.34 -19.25 11.65
CA ALA A 127 17.54 -20.39 10.75
C ALA A 127 17.81 -19.96 9.30
N ASP A 128 17.44 -18.72 8.95
CA ASP A 128 17.56 -18.18 7.60
C ASP A 128 18.95 -17.59 7.33
N VAL A 129 19.75 -17.41 8.39
CA VAL A 129 21.05 -16.73 8.34
C VAL A 129 22.19 -17.70 8.65
N ASP A 130 22.98 -18.04 7.65
CA ASP A 130 24.27 -18.72 7.84
C ASP A 130 25.41 -17.69 7.79
N LEU A 131 25.83 -17.21 8.96
CA LEU A 131 26.94 -16.26 9.08
C LEU A 131 28.31 -16.86 8.75
N ALA A 132 28.47 -18.19 8.82
CA ALA A 132 29.73 -18.84 8.51
C ALA A 132 29.96 -18.90 6.99
N GLN A 133 28.87 -19.13 6.23
CA GLN A 133 28.90 -19.13 4.77
C GLN A 133 28.56 -17.78 4.14
N GLY A 134 28.07 -16.82 4.94
CA GLY A 134 27.59 -15.53 4.45
C GLY A 134 26.33 -15.66 3.60
N LEU A 135 25.47 -16.63 3.91
CA LEU A 135 24.26 -16.95 3.15
C LEU A 135 23.01 -16.47 3.90
N LEU A 136 22.07 -15.94 3.13
CA LEU A 136 20.71 -15.63 3.57
C LEU A 136 19.72 -16.44 2.74
N THR A 137 18.79 -17.13 3.40
CA THR A 137 17.70 -17.90 2.77
C THR A 137 16.37 -17.19 3.03
N ILE A 138 15.47 -17.10 2.05
CA ILE A 138 14.22 -16.32 2.11
C ILE A 138 13.04 -17.17 1.63
#